data_AF-A0A1M6UXU3-F1
#
_entry.id   AF-A0A1M6UXU3-F1
#
_cell.length_a   1.000
_cell.length_b   1.000
_cell.length_c   1.000
_cell.angle_alpha   90.00
_cell.angle_beta   90.00
_cell.angle_gamma   90.00
#
_symmetry.space_group_name_H-M   'P 1'
#
loop_
_entity.id
_entity.type
_entity.pdbx_description
1 polymer ?
#
loop_
_entity_poly.entity_id
_entity_poly.type
_entity_poly.pdbx_seq_one_letter_code
_entity_poly.pdbx_strand_id
1 'polypeptide(L)'
;MSRRPILTWVVAPNLALLLLLVVSGCVLVLRNMIPPHVDAVEPEELSGTWQGWEYSFITLHGDGTAEFTALDGYWFAFDEGWRLSGTGTWEIVETENWGPEVHVASTGITGATEVFDDHWLRLPKGHDWRSDEPPEQETWVFGLDREWGELRLWMYMSDPDARYINWFDRVDA
;
A
#
# COMPACT_ATOMS: atom_id res chain seq x y z
N MET A 1 -66.98 -27.48 -34.77
CA MET A 1 -65.58 -27.83 -34.44
C MET A 1 -64.71 -26.61 -34.72
N SER A 2 -64.28 -25.91 -33.68
CA SER A 2 -63.43 -24.73 -33.77
C SER A 2 -62.19 -24.99 -32.91
N ARG A 3 -61.01 -25.04 -33.52
CA ARG A 3 -59.72 -24.99 -32.83
C ARG A 3 -58.77 -24.10 -33.62
N ARG A 4 -58.15 -23.20 -32.85
CA ARG A 4 -57.44 -21.97 -33.24
C ARG A 4 -56.05 -22.26 -33.84
N PRO A 5 -55.47 -21.32 -34.61
CA PRO A 5 -54.16 -21.50 -35.22
C PRO A 5 -53.02 -21.36 -34.20
N ILE A 6 -51.95 -22.11 -34.47
CA ILE A 6 -50.69 -22.21 -33.71
C ILE A 6 -49.83 -20.97 -34.04
N LEU A 7 -49.49 -20.17 -33.02
CA LEU A 7 -48.49 -19.10 -33.13
C LEU A 7 -47.11 -19.71 -32.82
N THR A 8 -46.30 -19.92 -33.85
CA THR A 8 -44.87 -20.20 -33.75
C THR A 8 -44.12 -18.92 -33.42
N TRP A 9 -43.50 -18.86 -32.24
CA TRP A 9 -42.54 -17.81 -31.90
C TRP A 9 -41.22 -18.09 -32.63
N VAL A 10 -40.86 -17.20 -33.54
CA VAL A 10 -39.51 -17.04 -34.05
C VAL A 10 -38.67 -16.47 -32.90
N VAL A 11 -37.71 -17.24 -32.40
CA VAL A 11 -36.65 -16.71 -31.53
C VAL A 11 -35.31 -16.94 -32.21
N ALA A 12 -34.76 -15.86 -32.73
CA ALA A 12 -33.34 -15.65 -32.98
C ALA A 12 -33.14 -14.13 -33.12
N PRO A 13 -31.97 -13.51 -32.84
CA PRO A 13 -30.69 -14.09 -32.42
C PRO A 13 -29.88 -13.23 -31.39
N ASN A 14 -28.67 -13.71 -31.06
CA ASN A 14 -27.43 -12.95 -30.77
C ASN A 14 -27.14 -12.28 -29.42
N LEU A 15 -25.82 -12.26 -29.16
CA LEU A 15 -25.04 -11.53 -28.14
C LEU A 15 -24.98 -12.11 -26.72
N ALA A 16 -24.23 -13.20 -26.56
CA ALA A 16 -23.60 -13.51 -25.28
C ALA A 16 -22.21 -14.13 -25.50
N LEU A 17 -21.27 -13.36 -26.06
CA LEU A 17 -19.86 -13.72 -25.99
C LEU A 17 -18.94 -12.51 -26.23
N LEU A 18 -18.95 -11.56 -25.30
CA LEU A 18 -17.92 -10.51 -25.25
C LEU A 18 -17.89 -9.88 -23.85
N LEU A 19 -17.24 -10.56 -22.91
CA LEU A 19 -16.86 -10.02 -21.60
C LEU A 19 -15.78 -10.92 -20.97
N LEU A 20 -14.73 -11.23 -21.74
CA LEU A 20 -13.60 -12.06 -21.31
C LEU A 20 -12.26 -11.31 -21.33
N LEU A 21 -12.27 -9.98 -21.19
CA LEU A 21 -11.07 -9.15 -21.30
C LEU A 21 -10.92 -8.08 -20.21
N VAL A 22 -11.46 -8.28 -19.00
CA VAL A 22 -11.15 -7.41 -17.83
C VAL A 22 -10.90 -8.24 -16.57
N VAL A 23 -10.04 -9.26 -16.65
CA VAL A 23 -9.59 -10.00 -15.46
C VAL A 23 -8.07 -10.17 -15.40
N SER A 24 -7.33 -9.93 -16.49
CA SER A 24 -5.87 -10.12 -16.48
C SER A 24 -5.10 -9.07 -15.66
N GLY A 25 -5.65 -7.86 -15.46
CA GLY A 25 -5.00 -6.82 -14.65
C GLY A 25 -4.99 -7.17 -13.17
N CYS A 26 -6.17 -7.43 -12.57
CA CYS A 26 -6.28 -7.75 -11.15
C CYS A 26 -5.58 -9.07 -10.76
N VAL A 27 -5.50 -10.05 -11.66
CA VAL A 27 -4.82 -11.34 -11.39
C VAL A 27 -3.30 -11.19 -11.38
N LEU A 28 -2.72 -10.21 -12.09
CA LEU A 28 -1.28 -9.97 -12.08
C LEU A 28 -0.80 -9.33 -10.78
N VAL A 29 -1.61 -8.43 -10.21
CA VAL A 29 -1.34 -7.74 -8.94
C VAL A 29 -1.31 -8.75 -7.78
N LEU A 30 -2.30 -9.65 -7.70
CA LEU A 30 -2.40 -10.63 -6.61
C LEU A 30 -1.29 -11.70 -6.63
N ARG A 31 -0.74 -12.05 -7.80
CA ARG A 31 0.26 -13.13 -7.92
C ARG A 31 1.64 -12.77 -7.36
N ASN A 32 1.80 -11.53 -6.92
CA ASN A 32 3.08 -10.92 -6.61
C ASN A 32 3.09 -10.14 -5.31
N MET A 33 1.98 -10.17 -4.57
CA MET A 33 1.96 -9.70 -3.20
C MET A 33 2.78 -10.65 -2.34
N ILE A 34 3.54 -10.11 -1.39
CA ILE A 34 4.24 -10.91 -0.39
C ILE A 34 3.17 -11.72 0.36
N PRO A 35 3.23 -13.06 0.36
CA PRO A 35 2.29 -13.87 1.12
C PRO A 35 2.35 -13.48 2.59
N PRO A 36 1.23 -13.47 3.32
CA PRO A 36 1.26 -13.23 4.75
C PRO A 36 2.10 -14.32 5.43
N HIS A 37 3.15 -13.91 6.13
CA HIS A 37 3.97 -14.78 6.98
C HIS A 37 3.72 -14.52 8.47
N VAL A 38 2.66 -13.76 8.79
CA VAL A 38 2.23 -13.42 10.14
C VAL A 38 0.72 -13.61 10.23
N ASP A 39 0.27 -14.48 11.14
CA ASP A 39 -1.16 -14.76 11.36
C ASP A 39 -1.77 -13.93 12.49
N ALA A 40 -0.92 -13.42 13.40
CA ALA A 40 -1.30 -12.57 14.52
C ALA A 40 -0.06 -11.81 15.01
N VAL A 41 -0.27 -10.64 15.62
CA VAL A 41 0.77 -9.84 16.25
C VAL A 41 0.18 -9.07 17.43
N GLU A 42 0.94 -8.92 18.51
CA GLU A 42 0.54 -8.09 19.64
C GLU A 42 1.18 -6.68 19.56
N PRO A 43 0.52 -5.63 20.08
CA PRO A 43 1.07 -4.27 20.04
C PRO A 43 2.46 -4.13 20.67
N GLU A 44 2.78 -4.92 21.69
CA GLU A 44 4.08 -4.92 22.35
C GLU A 44 5.20 -5.45 21.44
N GLU A 45 4.87 -6.35 20.51
CA GLU A 45 5.85 -6.85 19.53
C GLU A 45 6.18 -5.78 18.47
N LEU A 46 5.22 -4.89 18.19
CA LEU A 46 5.38 -3.78 17.23
C LEU A 46 5.99 -2.52 17.85
N SER A 47 5.77 -2.31 19.14
CA SER A 47 6.25 -1.14 19.85
C SER A 47 7.77 -1.08 19.83
N GLY A 48 8.36 -0.02 19.29
CA GLY A 48 9.80 0.13 19.12
C GLY A 48 10.17 0.97 17.91
N THR A 49 11.47 1.14 17.66
CA THR A 49 11.98 1.85 16.48
C THR A 49 12.35 0.87 15.37
N TRP A 50 11.86 1.18 14.17
CA TRP A 50 12.05 0.44 12.94
C TRP A 50 12.77 1.33 11.93
N GLN A 51 13.82 0.81 11.30
CA GLN A 51 14.61 1.52 10.31
C GLN A 51 14.38 0.92 8.92
N GLY A 52 13.94 1.77 8.00
CA GLY A 52 13.90 1.47 6.59
C GLY A 52 15.17 1.90 5.86
N TRP A 53 15.13 1.85 4.52
CA TRP A 53 16.22 2.34 3.69
C TRP A 53 16.49 3.85 3.88
N GLU A 54 17.71 4.25 3.53
CA GLU A 54 18.17 5.65 3.56
C GLU A 54 17.82 6.40 4.85
N TYR A 55 18.01 5.72 5.99
CA TYR A 55 17.78 6.30 7.32
C TYR A 55 16.35 6.83 7.50
N SER A 56 15.36 6.20 6.85
CA SER A 56 13.96 6.35 7.23
C SER A 56 13.72 5.61 8.53
N PHE A 57 12.97 6.23 9.44
CA PHE A 57 12.63 5.64 10.73
C PHE A 57 11.16 5.81 11.03
N ILE A 58 10.60 4.80 11.69
CA ILE A 58 9.32 4.89 12.37
C ILE A 58 9.45 4.32 13.78
N THR A 59 9.01 5.06 14.77
CA THR A 59 8.88 4.60 16.15
C THR A 59 7.41 4.43 16.46
N LEU A 60 7.02 3.22 16.82
CA LEU A 60 5.67 2.88 17.27
C LEU A 60 5.69 2.83 18.80
N HIS A 61 4.94 3.71 19.46
CA HIS A 61 4.84 3.70 20.91
C HIS A 61 3.70 2.80 21.37
N GLY A 62 3.87 2.12 22.51
CA GLY A 62 2.85 1.20 23.05
C GLY A 62 1.53 1.85 23.48
N ASP A 63 1.44 3.18 23.44
CA ASP A 63 0.19 3.93 23.66
C ASP A 63 -0.58 4.23 22.37
N GLY A 64 -0.12 3.73 21.22
CA GLY A 64 -0.73 3.95 19.90
C GLY A 64 -0.27 5.23 19.20
N THR A 65 0.68 5.98 19.76
CA THR A 65 1.31 7.12 19.07
C THR A 65 2.51 6.67 18.22
N ALA A 66 2.84 7.45 17.19
CA ALA A 66 3.97 7.18 16.32
C ALA A 66 4.80 8.44 16.04
N GLU A 67 6.10 8.25 15.84
CA GLU A 67 7.01 9.26 15.30
C GLU A 67 7.64 8.71 14.02
N PHE A 68 7.78 9.53 12.99
CA PHE A 68 8.42 9.13 11.74
C PHE A 68 9.41 10.19 11.27
N THR A 69 10.51 9.73 10.66
CA THR A 69 11.57 10.59 10.13
C THR A 69 11.96 10.12 8.74
N ALA A 70 11.98 11.07 7.79
CA ALA A 70 12.30 10.83 6.39
C ALA A 70 11.57 9.60 5.79
N LEU A 71 10.33 9.37 6.21
CA LEU A 71 9.52 8.28 5.71
C LEU A 71 8.99 8.66 4.33
N ASP A 72 9.24 7.80 3.34
CA ASP A 72 8.75 8.02 1.98
C ASP A 72 7.23 8.18 1.97
N GLY A 73 6.73 9.10 1.15
CA GLY A 73 5.31 9.27 0.92
C GLY A 73 4.64 7.95 0.53
N TYR A 74 3.33 7.85 0.71
CA TYR A 74 2.60 6.65 0.32
C TYR A 74 1.95 6.86 -1.06
N TRP A 75 2.10 5.91 -1.98
CA TRP A 75 1.54 5.98 -3.34
C TRP A 75 1.92 7.25 -4.11
N PHE A 76 0.97 8.18 -4.29
CA PHE A 76 1.17 9.38 -5.09
C PHE A 76 2.22 10.31 -4.48
N ALA A 77 2.28 10.41 -3.14
CA ALA A 77 3.29 11.23 -2.48
C ALA A 77 4.71 10.69 -2.70
N PHE A 78 4.87 9.38 -2.89
CA PHE A 78 6.13 8.78 -3.31
C PHE A 78 6.46 9.10 -4.77
N ASP A 79 5.49 9.04 -5.67
CA ASP A 79 5.68 9.40 -7.08
C ASP A 79 6.03 10.90 -7.27
N GLU A 80 5.59 11.71 -6.31
CA GLU A 80 5.97 13.12 -6.11
C GLU A 80 7.29 13.31 -5.35
N GLY A 81 7.95 12.24 -4.91
CA GLY A 81 9.29 12.28 -4.33
C GLY A 81 9.37 12.86 -2.92
N TRP A 82 8.27 12.87 -2.16
CA TRP A 82 8.27 13.40 -0.80
C TRP A 82 8.79 12.40 0.22
N ARG A 83 9.68 12.84 1.10
CA ARG A 83 10.02 12.17 2.37
C ARG A 83 9.57 13.04 3.54
N LEU A 84 8.76 12.46 4.42
CA LEU A 84 8.01 13.15 5.44
C LEU A 84 8.55 12.82 6.83
N SER A 85 8.49 13.79 7.73
CA SER A 85 8.84 13.65 9.16
C SER A 85 7.75 14.28 10.00
N GLY A 86 7.46 13.70 11.16
CA GLY A 86 6.33 14.13 11.96
C GLY A 86 5.89 13.12 13.00
N THR A 87 4.65 13.30 13.46
CA THR A 87 3.98 12.45 14.44
C THR A 87 2.68 11.89 13.89
N GLY A 88 2.23 10.79 14.46
CA GLY A 88 1.03 10.10 14.04
C GLY A 88 0.42 9.24 15.14
N THR A 89 -0.58 8.48 14.74
CA THR A 89 -1.15 7.37 15.51
C THR A 89 -1.05 6.11 14.69
N TRP A 90 -0.96 4.96 15.36
CA TRP A 90 -0.93 3.67 14.70
C TRP A 90 -1.90 2.67 15.33
N GLU A 91 -2.34 1.73 14.51
CA GLU A 91 -3.20 0.63 14.93
C GLU A 91 -2.89 -0.65 14.11
N ILE A 92 -3.31 -1.79 14.66
CA ILE A 92 -3.29 -3.07 13.96
C ILE A 92 -4.66 -3.26 13.31
N VAL A 93 -4.66 -3.53 12.01
CA VAL A 93 -5.87 -3.81 11.24
C VAL A 93 -5.83 -5.26 10.76
N GLU A 94 -6.78 -6.06 11.24
CA GLU A 94 -6.95 -7.44 10.79
C GLU A 94 -7.50 -7.48 9.37
N THR A 95 -6.87 -8.28 8.51
CA THR A 95 -7.34 -8.50 7.14
C THR A 95 -7.77 -9.95 6.94
N GLU A 96 -8.79 -10.18 6.11
CA GLU A 96 -9.34 -11.53 5.92
C GLU A 96 -8.37 -12.52 5.23
N ASN A 97 -7.41 -12.02 4.45
CA ASN A 97 -6.58 -12.86 3.58
C ASN A 97 -5.07 -12.54 3.60
N TRP A 98 -4.64 -11.50 4.34
CA TRP A 98 -3.27 -10.95 4.24
C TRP A 98 -2.59 -10.77 5.60
N GLY A 99 -3.13 -11.40 6.66
CA GLY A 99 -2.64 -11.22 8.02
C GLY A 99 -2.92 -9.81 8.55
N PRO A 100 -2.44 -9.50 9.77
CA PRO A 100 -2.56 -8.15 10.32
C PRO A 100 -1.65 -7.16 9.58
N GLU A 101 -2.17 -5.96 9.35
CA GLU A 101 -1.43 -4.79 8.85
C GLU A 101 -1.26 -3.76 9.97
N VAL A 102 -0.23 -2.92 9.86
CA VAL A 102 -0.03 -1.76 10.73
C VAL A 102 -0.36 -0.50 9.94
N HIS A 103 -1.39 0.21 10.37
CA HIS A 103 -1.82 1.45 9.74
C HIS A 103 -1.29 2.62 10.55
N VAL A 104 -0.64 3.56 9.90
CA VAL A 104 -0.05 4.74 10.55
C VAL A 104 -0.63 5.97 9.89
N ALA A 105 -1.38 6.77 10.64
CA ALA A 105 -1.95 8.02 10.18
C ALA A 105 -1.18 9.18 10.81
N SER A 106 -0.70 10.10 9.98
CA SER A 106 -0.06 11.31 10.50
C SER A 106 -1.09 12.23 11.18
N THR A 107 -0.67 12.79 12.31
CA THR A 107 -1.40 13.83 13.05
C THR A 107 -0.75 15.20 12.90
N GLY A 108 0.53 15.22 12.49
CA GLY A 108 1.25 16.43 12.13
C GLY A 108 2.52 16.12 11.36
N ILE A 109 2.63 16.67 10.16
CA ILE A 109 3.88 16.68 9.39
C ILE A 109 4.67 17.93 9.77
N THR A 110 5.90 17.73 10.24
CA THR A 110 6.80 18.79 10.73
C THR A 110 8.02 19.00 9.84
N GLY A 111 8.30 18.06 8.94
CA GLY A 111 9.34 18.16 7.93
C GLY A 111 8.95 17.44 6.65
N ALA A 112 9.27 18.04 5.52
CA ALA A 112 9.13 17.43 4.21
C ALA A 112 10.37 17.74 3.39
N THR A 113 10.95 16.72 2.77
CA THR A 113 12.09 16.87 1.86
C THR A 113 11.74 16.26 0.52
N GLU A 114 12.05 17.02 -0.52
CA GLU A 114 11.97 16.63 -1.92
C GLU A 114 13.20 15.75 -2.24
N VAL A 115 13.02 14.45 -2.53
CA VAL A 115 14.13 13.56 -2.93
C VAL A 115 14.02 13.29 -4.43
N PHE A 116 14.83 14.03 -5.19
CA PHE A 116 14.83 13.99 -6.65
C PHE A 116 16.20 13.71 -7.28
N ASP A 117 17.21 13.38 -6.49
CA ASP A 117 18.54 13.10 -7.03
C ASP A 117 18.94 11.63 -6.92
N ASP A 118 19.48 11.17 -8.04
CA ASP A 118 20.22 9.95 -8.40
C ASP A 118 19.68 8.51 -8.24
N HIS A 119 18.65 8.20 -7.43
CA HIS A 119 18.28 6.79 -7.22
C HIS A 119 16.81 6.42 -7.52
N TRP A 120 16.65 5.53 -8.51
CA TRP A 120 15.49 4.70 -8.90
C TRP A 120 14.26 5.35 -9.57
N LEU A 121 13.84 6.57 -9.22
CA LEU A 121 12.71 7.25 -9.87
C LEU A 121 13.20 8.41 -10.75
N ARG A 122 13.77 8.08 -11.93
CA ARG A 122 14.04 9.07 -12.98
C ARG A 122 12.75 9.53 -13.66
N LEU A 123 11.86 10.15 -12.90
CA LEU A 123 10.78 10.92 -13.48
C LEU A 123 11.30 12.35 -13.69
N PRO A 124 11.36 12.86 -14.93
CA PRO A 124 11.86 14.20 -15.21
C PRO A 124 11.13 15.24 -14.34
N LYS A 125 11.89 16.15 -13.72
CA LYS A 125 11.33 17.33 -13.08
C LYS A 125 10.51 18.10 -14.13
N GLY A 126 9.23 18.36 -13.87
CA GLY A 126 8.35 19.14 -14.76
C GLY A 126 7.18 18.38 -15.43
N HIS A 127 6.75 17.24 -14.90
CA HIS A 127 5.41 16.73 -15.24
C HIS A 127 4.33 17.55 -14.53
N ASP A 128 3.30 17.98 -15.27
CA ASP A 128 2.25 18.91 -14.81
C ASP A 128 1.30 18.36 -13.73
N TRP A 129 1.35 17.06 -13.48
CA TRP A 129 0.51 16.38 -12.49
C TRP A 129 1.09 16.41 -11.07
N ARG A 130 2.32 16.86 -10.89
CA ARG A 130 2.98 16.89 -9.57
C ARG A 130 2.55 18.09 -8.74
N SER A 131 2.32 17.85 -7.45
CA SER A 131 2.24 18.92 -6.47
C SER A 131 3.61 19.52 -6.19
N ASP A 132 3.69 20.87 -6.16
CA ASP A 132 4.85 21.60 -5.65
C ASP A 132 4.85 21.68 -4.10
N GLU A 133 3.73 21.31 -3.47
CA GLU A 133 3.54 21.37 -2.02
C GLU A 133 3.51 19.96 -1.42
N PRO A 134 4.15 19.74 -0.26
CA PRO A 134 4.07 18.45 0.42
C PRO A 134 2.65 18.20 0.94
N PRO A 135 2.25 16.92 1.11
CA PRO A 135 0.97 16.59 1.70
C PRO A 135 0.87 17.13 3.13
N GLU A 136 -0.33 17.60 3.52
CA GLU A 136 -0.62 18.03 4.90
C GLU A 136 -0.88 16.85 5.84
N GLN A 137 -1.33 15.73 5.28
CA GLN A 137 -1.63 14.47 5.95
C GLN A 137 -1.29 13.32 5.01
N GLU A 138 -0.95 12.19 5.62
CA GLU A 138 -0.53 10.97 4.97
C GLU A 138 -0.91 9.77 5.83
N THR A 139 -1.19 8.64 5.18
CA THR A 139 -1.41 7.37 5.85
C THR A 139 -0.55 6.30 5.19
N TRP A 140 0.19 5.56 6.00
CA TRP A 140 1.01 4.44 5.56
C TRP A 140 0.39 3.13 6.00
N VAL A 141 0.51 2.12 5.16
CA VAL A 141 0.10 0.76 5.46
C VAL A 141 1.33 -0.13 5.39
N PHE A 142 1.65 -0.76 6.51
CA PHE A 142 2.75 -1.71 6.62
C PHE A 142 2.19 -3.11 6.72
N GLY A 143 2.66 -4.00 5.85
CA GLY A 143 2.50 -5.42 6.07
C GLY A 143 3.58 -5.96 7.01
N LEU A 144 3.34 -7.16 7.52
CA LEU A 144 4.22 -7.83 8.47
C LEU A 144 4.83 -9.08 7.84
N ASP A 145 6.07 -9.35 8.19
CA ASP A 145 6.78 -10.55 7.74
C ASP A 145 7.57 -11.20 8.87
N ARG A 146 7.61 -12.53 8.84
CA ARG A 146 8.46 -13.39 9.69
C ARG A 146 9.09 -14.53 8.90
N GLU A 147 9.20 -14.42 7.57
CA GLU A 147 9.74 -15.51 6.73
C GLU A 147 11.12 -15.97 7.24
N TRP A 148 11.91 -15.01 7.73
CA TRP A 148 13.28 -15.22 8.20
C TRP A 148 13.42 -15.23 9.73
N GLY A 149 12.32 -15.43 10.45
CA GLY A 149 12.27 -15.60 11.90
C GLY A 149 11.94 -14.32 12.67
N GLU A 150 12.71 -13.25 12.48
CA GLU A 150 12.46 -11.97 13.13
C GLU A 150 11.30 -11.22 12.48
N LEU A 151 10.53 -10.49 13.30
CA LEU A 151 9.45 -9.64 12.80
C LEU A 151 10.02 -8.46 12.02
N ARG A 152 9.46 -8.19 10.84
CA ARG A 152 9.78 -7.05 9.99
C ARG A 152 8.52 -6.34 9.53
N LEU A 153 8.63 -5.04 9.30
CA LEU A 153 7.61 -4.28 8.58
C LEU A 153 8.02 -4.17 7.12
N TRP A 154 7.04 -4.11 6.22
CA TRP A 154 7.28 -3.75 4.84
C TRP A 154 6.18 -2.84 4.31
N MET A 155 6.51 -1.99 3.35
CA MET A 155 5.59 -1.03 2.75
C MET A 155 5.77 -1.01 1.23
N TYR A 156 4.65 -1.01 0.50
CA TYR A 156 4.65 -0.67 -0.93
C TYR A 156 4.71 0.85 -1.09
N MET A 157 5.70 1.35 -1.80
CA MET A 157 5.89 2.79 -1.96
C MET A 157 5.16 3.37 -3.18
N SER A 158 5.00 2.60 -4.26
CA SER A 158 4.47 3.08 -5.56
C SER A 158 3.33 2.22 -6.11
N ASP A 159 2.82 2.64 -7.27
CA ASP A 159 1.89 1.88 -8.13
C ASP A 159 2.25 0.38 -8.14
N PRO A 160 1.29 -0.53 -7.93
CA PRO A 160 1.50 -1.98 -7.94
C PRO A 160 2.21 -2.52 -9.21
N ASP A 161 2.18 -1.78 -10.31
CA ASP A 161 2.89 -2.11 -11.56
C ASP A 161 4.40 -1.80 -11.51
N ALA A 162 4.86 -0.93 -10.60
CA ALA A 162 6.26 -0.64 -10.32
C ALA A 162 6.56 -0.98 -8.85
N ARG A 163 7.19 -2.13 -8.58
CA ARG A 163 7.35 -2.61 -7.20
C ARG A 163 8.56 -2.00 -6.52
N TYR A 164 8.34 -0.97 -5.73
CA TYR A 164 9.30 -0.55 -4.72
C TYR A 164 8.77 -0.93 -3.35
N ILE A 165 9.34 -2.01 -2.79
CA ILE A 165 9.09 -2.44 -1.42
C ILE A 165 10.20 -1.87 -0.55
N ASN A 166 9.81 -1.17 0.51
CA ASN A 166 10.72 -0.78 1.57
C ASN A 166 10.53 -1.72 2.76
N TRP A 167 11.63 -2.27 3.25
CA TRP A 167 11.67 -3.15 4.41
C TRP A 167 12.19 -2.37 5.61
N PHE A 168 11.57 -2.58 6.76
CA PHE A 168 11.98 -1.97 8.01
C PHE A 168 12.41 -3.05 9.00
N ASP A 169 13.67 -2.97 9.41
CA ASP A 169 14.25 -3.83 10.44
C ASP A 169 14.19 -3.10 11.79
N ARG A 170 14.05 -3.87 12.87
CA ARG A 170 14.06 -3.34 14.22
C ARG A 170 15.47 -2.90 14.63
N VAL A 171 15.60 -1.73 15.26
CA VAL A 171 16.90 -1.14 15.61
C VAL A 171 17.20 -1.13 17.12
N ASP A 172 16.19 -1.37 17.94
CA ASP A 172 16.25 -1.32 19.40
C ASP A 172 16.33 -2.72 20.07
N ALA A 173 16.66 -3.76 19.30
CA ALA A 173 16.76 -5.16 19.76
C ALA A 173 18.09 -5.48 20.47
#